data_AF-A0A7S4IKJ7-F1
#
_entry.id   AF-A0A7S4IKJ7-F1
#
_cell.length_a   1.000
_cell.length_b   1.000
_cell.length_c   1.000
_cell.angle_alpha   90.00
_cell.angle_beta   90.00
_cell.angle_gamma   90.00
#
_symmetry.space_group_name_H-M   'P 1'
#
loop_
_entity.id
_entity.type
_entity.pdbx_description
1 polymer ?
#
loop_
_entity_poly.entity_id
_entity_poly.type
_entity_poly.pdbx_seq_one_letter_code
_entity_poly.pdbx_strand_id
1 'polypeptide(L)'
;DNWMGSVDRAVTEVEYLANVYDHFMARDAMVATVVTQVVIRTEQFYFPGGTCGSQLGPLTDEWRNGALSSTNWDLVNSYFAAASQKAGSAAGCAKGNNVGKDESSVSIKAMYHETGHNWNVAHKTYARDTMDGNRPHHGPCNIDKLLKKRLQEIGQGTLVDVAEPYPDPLHPYAHVDIGATLVNEPLDIPVLANDWDGNGDAISVRTHTAVTANGGTVTKLEGDVLRYTPPSGYVGKDILYYEVQDSTGLYTQELVHIEVINRDLSLHYDFELRNLPSPGDILDATGMDHPGRYLGGESVGGVVGRGLRLSDSLLVDHRNLLPPPLTVGDREDDYPLDYFQSLGNSFDPMDESYSLTFWFRADEVSDRVQVARKDYQRDGQAYGYHIDVESRRINFSMKEFTGTFGGFQASSDQIIEKGMWYHCALIFDRAIGVDRAMLYLDGAELFGVDLHPGSFVFMGRGPLRFGEGAKGDLSVDEVQIHTRALSRQEIWDQVENEGGKPYRYSEYIEAEDA
;
A
#
# COMPACT_ATOMS: atom_id res chain seq x y z
N ASP A 1 -10.27 -37.26 -32.19
CA ASP A 1 -11.15 -37.26 -33.38
C ASP A 1 -11.05 -35.92 -34.09
N ASN A 2 -12.16 -35.22 -34.38
CA ASN A 2 -12.28 -33.98 -35.17
C ASN A 2 -11.63 -32.70 -34.55
N TRP A 3 -10.57 -32.86 -33.76
CA TRP A 3 -9.93 -31.83 -32.93
C TRP A 3 -8.39 -31.91 -33.02
N MET A 4 -7.83 -32.42 -34.13
CA MET A 4 -6.38 -32.60 -34.29
C MET A 4 -5.89 -32.12 -35.65
N GLY A 5 -4.88 -31.25 -35.67
CA GLY A 5 -4.16 -30.85 -36.89
C GLY A 5 -4.87 -29.84 -37.79
N SER A 6 -5.97 -29.22 -37.33
CA SER A 6 -6.62 -28.13 -38.09
C SER A 6 -5.85 -26.83 -37.89
N VAL A 7 -5.20 -26.38 -38.97
CA VAL A 7 -4.60 -25.04 -39.05
C VAL A 7 -5.65 -23.97 -38.77
N ASP A 8 -6.85 -24.11 -39.35
CA ASP A 8 -7.93 -23.13 -39.21
C ASP A 8 -8.33 -22.91 -37.74
N ARG A 9 -8.57 -23.96 -36.93
CA ARG A 9 -8.88 -23.72 -35.51
C ARG A 9 -7.66 -23.24 -34.71
N ALA A 10 -6.44 -23.66 -35.05
CA ALA A 10 -5.25 -23.11 -34.39
C ALA A 10 -5.17 -21.58 -34.58
N VAL A 11 -5.49 -21.09 -35.77
CA VAL A 11 -5.61 -19.66 -36.07
C VAL A 11 -6.78 -19.03 -35.32
N THR A 12 -7.99 -19.61 -35.41
CA THR A 12 -9.19 -19.08 -34.73
C THR A 12 -9.01 -18.92 -33.22
N GLU A 13 -8.31 -19.84 -32.56
CA GLU A 13 -8.05 -19.75 -31.12
C GLU A 13 -7.02 -18.66 -30.77
N VAL A 14 -5.98 -18.48 -31.61
CA VAL A 14 -5.03 -17.37 -31.45
C VAL A 14 -5.74 -16.03 -31.65
N GLU A 15 -6.57 -15.91 -32.68
CA GLU A 15 -7.38 -14.71 -32.93
C GLU A 15 -8.36 -14.45 -31.78
N TYR A 16 -9.06 -15.48 -31.30
CA TYR A 16 -9.96 -15.36 -30.16
C TYR A 16 -9.23 -14.85 -28.91
N LEU A 17 -8.07 -15.44 -28.58
CA LEU A 17 -7.26 -15.01 -27.44
C LEU A 17 -6.76 -13.58 -27.58
N ALA A 18 -6.22 -13.23 -28.76
CA ALA A 18 -5.75 -11.89 -29.06
C ALA A 18 -6.90 -10.88 -28.93
N ASN A 19 -8.07 -11.16 -29.48
CA ASN A 19 -9.23 -10.27 -29.41
C ASN A 19 -9.74 -10.08 -27.97
N VAL A 20 -9.78 -11.14 -27.16
CA VAL A 20 -10.17 -11.01 -25.75
C VAL A 20 -9.15 -10.17 -24.99
N TYR A 21 -7.86 -10.35 -25.27
CA TYR A 21 -6.81 -9.57 -24.63
C TYR A 21 -6.80 -8.10 -25.06
N ASP A 22 -6.93 -7.88 -26.36
CA ASP A 22 -7.11 -6.57 -26.96
C ASP A 22 -8.26 -5.82 -26.30
N HIS A 23 -9.41 -6.50 -26.18
CA HIS A 23 -10.61 -5.91 -25.59
C HIS A 23 -10.41 -5.42 -24.15
N PHE A 24 -9.88 -6.24 -23.22
CA PHE A 24 -9.68 -5.70 -21.86
C PHE A 24 -8.45 -4.81 -21.73
N MET A 25 -7.41 -4.94 -22.56
CA MET A 25 -6.29 -4.00 -22.52
C MET A 25 -6.69 -2.63 -23.06
N ALA A 26 -7.53 -2.59 -24.09
CA ALA A 26 -8.09 -1.35 -24.61
C ALA A 26 -9.01 -0.70 -23.56
N ARG A 27 -9.86 -1.50 -22.90
CA ARG A 27 -10.71 -1.05 -21.80
C ARG A 27 -9.90 -0.55 -20.60
N ASP A 28 -9.05 -1.40 -20.03
CA ASP A 28 -8.42 -1.17 -18.71
C ASP A 28 -7.11 -0.39 -18.77
N ALA A 29 -6.48 -0.30 -19.93
CA ALA A 29 -5.17 0.34 -20.05
C ALA A 29 -5.07 1.25 -21.28
N MET A 30 -6.12 1.42 -22.08
CA MET A 30 -6.10 2.16 -23.35
C MET A 30 -4.94 1.69 -24.25
N VAL A 31 -4.69 0.38 -24.26
CA VAL A 31 -3.68 -0.26 -25.11
C VAL A 31 -4.37 -1.22 -26.04
N ALA A 32 -4.27 -0.97 -27.33
CA ALA A 32 -4.65 -1.94 -28.36
C ALA A 32 -3.46 -2.83 -28.73
N THR A 33 -3.76 -4.06 -29.10
CA THR A 33 -2.82 -5.05 -29.61
C THR A 33 -3.08 -5.35 -31.08
N VAL A 34 -2.01 -5.66 -31.80
CA VAL A 34 -2.10 -6.01 -33.21
C VAL A 34 -1.40 -7.34 -33.43
N VAL A 35 -2.12 -8.29 -34.01
CA VAL A 35 -1.52 -9.55 -34.48
C VAL A 35 -0.73 -9.24 -35.75
N THR A 36 0.60 -9.20 -35.64
CA THR A 36 1.49 -8.89 -36.77
C THR A 36 1.94 -10.14 -37.52
N GLN A 37 2.09 -11.26 -36.82
CA GLN A 37 2.54 -12.53 -37.39
C GLN A 37 1.93 -13.72 -36.65
N VAL A 38 1.52 -14.74 -37.39
CA VAL A 38 1.13 -16.05 -36.85
C VAL A 38 2.07 -17.10 -37.42
N VAL A 39 2.77 -17.83 -36.55
CA VAL A 39 3.67 -18.93 -36.93
C VAL A 39 3.01 -20.25 -36.56
N ILE A 40 2.83 -21.12 -37.56
CA ILE A 40 2.13 -22.40 -37.39
C ILE A 40 3.09 -23.53 -37.71
N ARG A 41 3.33 -24.38 -36.71
CA ARG A 41 4.02 -25.64 -36.92
C ARG A 41 3.04 -26.69 -37.46
N THR A 42 3.32 -27.22 -38.64
CA THR A 42 2.48 -28.24 -39.28
C THR A 42 2.97 -29.67 -39.01
N GLU A 43 4.20 -29.83 -38.52
CA GLU A 43 4.77 -31.11 -38.12
C GLU A 43 4.40 -31.46 -36.67
N GLN A 44 4.21 -32.75 -36.40
CA GLN A 44 3.92 -33.23 -35.05
C GLN A 44 5.05 -32.85 -34.07
N PHE A 45 4.67 -32.28 -32.93
CA PHE A 45 5.58 -32.01 -31.82
C PHE A 45 5.12 -32.63 -30.49
N TYR A 46 3.85 -33.01 -30.36
CA TYR A 46 3.34 -33.60 -29.13
C TYR A 46 3.82 -35.04 -28.91
N PHE A 47 4.45 -35.26 -27.75
CA PHE A 47 4.75 -36.60 -27.22
C PHE A 47 3.45 -37.26 -26.74
N PRO A 48 3.04 -38.42 -27.29
CA PRO A 48 1.75 -39.03 -26.97
C PRO A 48 1.75 -39.60 -25.54
N GLY A 49 0.78 -39.18 -24.73
CA GLY A 49 0.58 -39.68 -23.36
C GLY A 49 1.30 -38.90 -22.24
N GLY A 50 2.08 -37.86 -22.57
CA GLY A 50 2.57 -36.89 -21.59
C GLY A 50 1.51 -35.87 -21.17
N THR A 51 1.80 -35.04 -20.15
CA THR A 51 0.98 -33.88 -19.74
C THR A 51 1.43 -32.61 -20.47
N CYS A 52 0.67 -31.49 -20.41
CA CYS A 52 1.13 -30.18 -20.93
C CYS A 52 2.52 -29.83 -20.39
N GLY A 53 2.74 -30.06 -19.09
CA GLY A 53 4.03 -29.78 -18.44
C GLY A 53 5.22 -30.50 -19.07
N SER A 54 5.02 -31.69 -19.65
CA SER A 54 6.09 -32.41 -20.35
C SER A 54 6.51 -31.78 -21.69
N GLN A 55 5.70 -30.87 -22.25
CA GLN A 55 5.98 -30.18 -23.52
C GLN A 55 6.65 -28.82 -23.36
N LEU A 56 6.68 -28.24 -22.16
CA LEU A 56 7.22 -26.89 -21.91
C LEU A 56 8.71 -26.75 -22.26
N GLY A 57 9.53 -27.72 -21.83
CA GLY A 57 10.97 -27.74 -22.15
C GLY A 57 11.21 -27.77 -23.66
N PRO A 58 10.66 -28.77 -24.38
CA PRO A 58 10.74 -28.83 -25.83
C PRO A 58 10.25 -27.56 -26.56
N LEU A 59 9.12 -26.97 -26.14
CA LEU A 59 8.62 -25.72 -26.71
C LEU A 59 9.58 -24.56 -26.46
N THR A 60 10.08 -24.43 -25.22
CA THR A 60 11.06 -23.40 -24.86
C THR A 60 12.34 -23.55 -25.68
N ASP A 61 12.84 -24.77 -25.86
CA ASP A 61 14.05 -25.06 -26.64
C ASP A 61 13.87 -24.74 -28.13
N GLU A 62 12.70 -25.04 -28.71
CA GLU A 62 12.38 -24.70 -30.10
C GLU A 62 12.37 -23.18 -30.33
N TRP A 63 11.68 -22.43 -29.45
CA TRP A 63 11.60 -20.97 -29.57
C TRP A 63 12.91 -20.26 -29.23
N ARG A 64 13.79 -20.90 -28.46
CA ARG A 64 15.17 -20.42 -28.21
C ARG A 64 16.17 -20.82 -29.29
N ASN A 65 15.80 -21.69 -30.23
CA ASN A 65 16.68 -22.05 -31.33
C ASN A 65 16.90 -20.85 -32.26
N GLY A 66 18.09 -20.74 -32.85
CA GLY A 66 18.54 -19.58 -33.63
C GLY A 66 17.66 -19.18 -34.82
N ALA A 67 16.80 -20.09 -35.32
CA ALA A 67 15.84 -19.78 -36.38
C ALA A 67 14.62 -18.98 -35.91
N LEU A 68 14.25 -19.09 -34.62
CA LEU A 68 13.06 -18.45 -34.04
C LEU A 68 13.41 -17.49 -32.90
N SER A 69 14.62 -17.57 -32.34
CA SER A 69 15.06 -16.76 -31.19
C SER A 69 15.12 -15.26 -31.43
N SER A 70 15.10 -14.82 -32.70
CA SER A 70 15.07 -13.40 -33.09
C SER A 70 13.67 -12.89 -33.45
N THR A 71 12.65 -13.74 -33.38
CA THR A 71 11.26 -13.35 -33.63
C THR A 71 10.73 -12.65 -32.38
N ASN A 72 9.99 -11.54 -32.55
CA ASN A 72 9.20 -10.98 -31.47
C ASN A 72 7.92 -11.82 -31.36
N TRP A 73 7.68 -12.46 -30.21
CA TRP A 73 6.50 -13.27 -29.98
C TRP A 73 5.97 -13.04 -28.57
N ASP A 74 4.64 -12.91 -28.46
CA ASP A 74 3.96 -12.66 -27.19
C ASP A 74 3.20 -13.90 -26.69
N LEU A 75 2.77 -14.77 -27.60
CA LEU A 75 1.92 -15.93 -27.30
C LEU A 75 2.33 -17.17 -28.12
N VAL A 76 2.38 -18.33 -27.46
CA VAL A 76 2.58 -19.64 -28.06
C VAL A 76 1.46 -20.57 -27.61
N ASN A 77 0.80 -21.26 -28.55
CA ASN A 77 -0.20 -22.28 -28.27
C ASN A 77 0.23 -23.63 -28.87
N SER A 78 0.25 -24.68 -28.05
CA SER A 78 0.45 -26.07 -28.49
C SER A 78 -0.80 -26.90 -28.24
N TYR A 79 -1.25 -27.69 -29.22
CA TYR A 79 -2.45 -28.54 -29.10
C TYR A 79 -2.04 -30.02 -29.05
N PHE A 80 -2.56 -30.78 -28.08
CA PHE A 80 -2.31 -32.22 -28.00
C PHE A 80 -3.52 -33.01 -27.49
N ALA A 81 -3.52 -34.32 -27.78
CA ALA A 81 -4.51 -35.25 -27.28
C ALA A 81 -3.99 -35.93 -26.00
N ALA A 82 -4.62 -35.69 -24.85
CA ALA A 82 -4.42 -36.49 -23.65
C ALA A 82 -5.22 -37.79 -23.75
N ALA A 83 -4.66 -38.91 -23.26
CA ALA A 83 -5.28 -40.23 -23.32
C ALA A 83 -6.62 -40.34 -22.53
N SER A 84 -6.92 -39.35 -21.70
CA SER A 84 -8.20 -39.23 -20.99
C SER A 84 -8.69 -37.78 -21.00
N GLN A 85 -9.63 -37.50 -21.90
CA GLN A 85 -10.51 -36.32 -21.95
C GLN A 85 -9.90 -34.98 -22.42
N LYS A 86 -10.50 -34.48 -23.53
CA LYS A 86 -10.44 -33.13 -24.13
C LYS A 86 -9.12 -32.75 -24.82
N ALA A 87 -9.25 -32.03 -25.94
CA ALA A 87 -8.13 -31.35 -26.58
C ALA A 87 -7.53 -30.37 -25.56
N GLY A 88 -6.30 -30.63 -25.12
CA GLY A 88 -5.56 -29.72 -24.24
C GLY A 88 -4.74 -28.76 -25.08
N SER A 89 -4.70 -27.49 -24.68
CA SER A 89 -3.78 -26.50 -25.24
C SER A 89 -2.78 -26.06 -24.17
N ALA A 90 -1.48 -26.10 -24.44
CA ALA A 90 -0.50 -25.39 -23.63
C ALA A 90 -0.33 -23.99 -24.22
N ALA A 91 -0.80 -22.97 -23.50
CA ALA A 91 -0.54 -21.58 -23.82
C ALA A 91 0.64 -21.10 -22.95
N GLY A 92 1.61 -20.44 -23.56
CA GLY A 92 2.71 -19.79 -22.85
C GLY A 92 3.09 -18.48 -23.54
N CYS A 93 3.69 -17.58 -22.78
CA CYS A 93 3.82 -16.18 -23.17
C CYS A 93 5.26 -15.76 -22.85
N ALA A 94 5.88 -14.95 -23.71
CA ALA A 94 7.30 -14.68 -23.57
C ALA A 94 7.58 -13.63 -22.49
N LYS A 95 8.29 -14.04 -21.43
CA LYS A 95 9.11 -13.12 -20.62
C LYS A 95 10.58 -13.47 -20.79
N GLY A 96 11.30 -12.68 -21.58
CA GLY A 96 12.72 -12.92 -21.87
C GLY A 96 12.99 -14.32 -22.43
N ASN A 97 12.14 -14.79 -23.35
CA ASN A 97 12.18 -16.14 -23.95
C ASN A 97 11.95 -17.30 -22.97
N ASN A 98 11.25 -17.11 -21.85
CA ASN A 98 10.70 -18.20 -21.03
C ASN A 98 9.24 -18.45 -21.39
N VAL A 99 8.79 -19.71 -21.34
CA VAL A 99 7.40 -20.12 -21.63
C VAL A 99 6.68 -20.36 -20.30
N GLY A 100 5.72 -19.49 -19.97
CA GLY A 100 4.77 -19.66 -18.88
C GLY A 100 3.79 -20.83 -19.08
N LYS A 101 2.86 -21.06 -18.14
CA LYS A 101 2.04 -22.28 -18.12
C LYS A 101 0.58 -22.07 -17.68
N ASP A 102 -0.33 -22.73 -18.39
CA ASP A 102 -1.57 -23.30 -17.85
C ASP A 102 -1.73 -24.77 -18.33
N GLU A 103 -2.73 -25.52 -17.83
CA GLU A 103 -3.19 -26.80 -18.41
C GLU A 103 -4.69 -26.80 -18.75
N SER A 104 -5.34 -25.65 -18.74
CA SER A 104 -6.71 -25.47 -19.20
C SER A 104 -6.78 -25.24 -20.71
N SER A 105 -7.93 -25.59 -21.31
CA SER A 105 -8.23 -25.22 -22.68
C SER A 105 -8.23 -23.69 -22.80
N VAL A 106 -7.20 -23.14 -23.44
CA VAL A 106 -7.11 -21.75 -23.92
C VAL A 106 -7.08 -20.73 -22.77
N SER A 107 -5.94 -20.60 -22.09
CA SER A 107 -5.83 -19.73 -20.91
C SER A 107 -5.43 -18.29 -21.25
N ILE A 108 -6.43 -17.48 -21.63
CA ILE A 108 -6.34 -16.01 -21.64
C ILE A 108 -5.71 -15.46 -20.35
N LYS A 109 -5.90 -16.16 -19.22
CA LYS A 109 -5.41 -15.81 -17.89
C LYS A 109 -3.89 -15.85 -17.81
N ALA A 110 -3.26 -16.91 -18.34
CA ALA A 110 -1.80 -17.00 -18.41
C ALA A 110 -1.21 -15.92 -19.32
N MET A 111 -1.94 -15.56 -20.39
CA MET A 111 -1.56 -14.45 -21.24
C MET A 111 -1.53 -13.14 -20.47
N TYR A 112 -2.63 -12.75 -19.82
CA TYR A 112 -2.68 -11.57 -18.94
C TYR A 112 -1.58 -11.57 -17.87
N HIS A 113 -1.27 -12.73 -17.29
CA HIS A 113 -0.24 -12.86 -16.27
C HIS A 113 1.17 -12.57 -16.83
N GLU A 114 1.68 -13.35 -17.79
CA GLU A 114 3.07 -13.19 -18.28
C GLU A 114 3.22 -11.93 -19.14
N THR A 115 2.20 -11.49 -19.89
CA THR A 115 2.28 -10.18 -20.59
C THR A 115 2.24 -9.04 -19.59
N GLY A 116 1.50 -9.16 -18.48
CA GLY A 116 1.50 -8.18 -17.41
C GLY A 116 2.92 -7.88 -16.90
N HIS A 117 3.79 -8.88 -16.80
CA HIS A 117 5.19 -8.65 -16.44
C HIS A 117 5.94 -7.73 -17.40
N ASN A 118 5.66 -7.79 -18.71
CA ASN A 118 6.25 -6.89 -19.70
C ASN A 118 5.79 -5.43 -19.46
N TRP A 119 4.60 -5.27 -18.90
CA TRP A 119 4.05 -3.99 -18.48
C TRP A 119 4.36 -3.61 -17.03
N ASN A 120 5.36 -4.23 -16.40
CA ASN A 120 5.80 -3.95 -15.02
C ASN A 120 4.77 -4.28 -13.92
N VAL A 121 3.81 -5.16 -14.24
CA VAL A 121 2.90 -5.77 -13.26
C VAL A 121 3.66 -6.79 -12.41
N ALA A 122 3.32 -6.85 -11.12
CA ALA A 122 3.97 -7.74 -10.15
C ALA A 122 2.93 -8.62 -9.44
N HIS A 123 3.40 -9.76 -8.92
CA HIS A 123 2.62 -10.63 -8.02
C HIS A 123 2.54 -9.94 -6.66
N LYS A 124 1.75 -8.87 -6.56
CA LYS A 124 1.65 -8.13 -5.30
C LYS A 124 0.69 -8.89 -4.40
N THR A 125 1.20 -9.33 -3.25
CA THR A 125 0.39 -9.76 -2.08
C THR A 125 -0.11 -8.52 -1.33
N TYR A 126 -0.83 -7.69 -2.08
CA TYR A 126 -1.44 -6.40 -1.74
C TYR A 126 -2.46 -6.11 -2.85
N ALA A 127 -3.61 -5.54 -2.51
CA ALA A 127 -4.65 -5.11 -3.45
C ALA A 127 -5.26 -6.17 -4.40
N ARG A 128 -5.73 -7.31 -3.84
CA ARG A 128 -6.15 -8.56 -4.53
C ARG A 128 -5.25 -8.84 -5.75
N ASP A 129 -4.25 -9.66 -5.50
CA ASP A 129 -3.38 -10.20 -6.54
C ASP A 129 -4.21 -10.80 -7.68
N THR A 130 -3.73 -10.61 -8.90
CA THR A 130 -4.26 -11.22 -10.11
C THR A 130 -3.32 -12.25 -10.71
N MET A 131 -2.14 -12.41 -10.10
CA MET A 131 -1.04 -13.16 -10.67
C MET A 131 -1.00 -14.58 -10.09
N ASP A 132 -1.01 -14.76 -8.77
CA ASP A 132 -1.20 -16.09 -8.21
C ASP A 132 -2.67 -16.53 -8.35
N GLY A 133 -2.91 -17.34 -9.39
CA GLY A 133 -4.17 -18.02 -9.68
C GLY A 133 -4.72 -17.72 -11.07
N ASN A 134 -5.72 -18.51 -11.46
CA ASN A 134 -6.33 -18.44 -12.79
C ASN A 134 -7.34 -17.27 -12.92
N ARG A 135 -6.88 -16.02 -12.79
CA ARG A 135 -7.64 -14.74 -12.78
C ARG A 135 -7.36 -13.91 -14.07
N PRO A 136 -8.34 -13.61 -14.96
CA PRO A 136 -8.11 -12.80 -16.16
C PRO A 136 -8.46 -11.32 -15.94
N HIS A 137 -7.62 -10.62 -15.20
CA HIS A 137 -7.74 -9.19 -14.93
C HIS A 137 -6.40 -8.72 -14.37
N HIS A 138 -6.19 -7.42 -14.26
CA HIS A 138 -5.20 -6.84 -13.36
C HIS A 138 -5.93 -5.99 -12.33
N GLY A 139 -5.58 -6.12 -11.04
CA GLY A 139 -6.17 -5.30 -9.99
C GLY A 139 -5.80 -3.81 -10.13
N PRO A 140 -6.49 -2.88 -9.44
CA PRO A 140 -6.31 -1.43 -9.63
C PRO A 140 -4.84 -0.97 -9.60
N CYS A 141 -4.06 -1.43 -8.60
CA CYS A 141 -2.63 -1.08 -8.51
C CYS A 141 -1.79 -1.59 -9.69
N ASN A 142 -2.19 -2.69 -10.31
CA ASN A 142 -1.53 -3.21 -11.50
C ASN A 142 -1.95 -2.43 -12.74
N ILE A 143 -3.20 -1.97 -12.83
CA ILE A 143 -3.64 -1.03 -13.86
C ILE A 143 -2.83 0.27 -13.79
N ASP A 144 -2.60 0.85 -12.61
CA ASP A 144 -1.75 2.05 -12.47
C ASP A 144 -0.34 1.84 -13.02
N LYS A 145 0.22 0.66 -12.76
CA LYS A 145 1.54 0.28 -13.28
C LYS A 145 1.52 0.14 -14.80
N LEU A 146 0.49 -0.48 -15.36
CA LEU A 146 0.28 -0.56 -16.81
C LEU A 146 0.23 0.84 -17.42
N LEU A 147 -0.60 1.73 -16.88
CA LEU A 147 -0.79 3.11 -17.36
C LEU A 147 0.53 3.90 -17.30
N LYS A 148 1.27 3.78 -16.19
CA LYS A 148 2.59 4.41 -16.04
C LYS A 148 3.60 3.87 -17.06
N LYS A 149 3.61 2.54 -17.26
CA LYS A 149 4.49 1.90 -18.25
C LYS A 149 4.11 2.30 -19.67
N ARG A 150 2.82 2.36 -20.00
CA ARG A 150 2.28 2.86 -21.28
C ARG A 150 2.81 4.26 -21.59
N LEU A 151 2.67 5.21 -20.67
CA LEU A 151 3.17 6.57 -20.86
C LEU A 151 4.70 6.61 -21.02
N GLN A 152 5.43 5.76 -20.31
CA GLN A 152 6.87 5.61 -20.47
C GLN A 152 7.23 5.13 -21.89
N GLU A 153 6.57 4.09 -22.40
CA GLU A 153 6.83 3.53 -23.73
C GLU A 153 6.46 4.53 -24.85
N ILE A 154 5.38 5.31 -24.68
CA ILE A 154 5.04 6.41 -25.58
C ILE A 154 6.16 7.46 -25.59
N GLY A 155 6.62 7.90 -24.42
CA GLY A 155 7.71 8.88 -24.30
C GLY A 155 9.04 8.37 -24.86
N GLN A 156 9.25 7.06 -24.92
CA GLN A 156 10.42 6.42 -25.51
C GLN A 156 10.28 6.13 -27.01
N GLY A 157 9.09 6.34 -27.59
CA GLY A 157 8.80 6.04 -28.99
C GLY A 157 8.72 4.55 -29.32
N THR A 158 8.60 3.69 -28.31
CA THR A 158 8.46 2.23 -28.42
C THR A 158 6.99 1.79 -28.46
N LEU A 159 6.07 2.64 -27.99
CA LEU A 159 4.63 2.50 -28.19
C LEU A 159 4.10 3.67 -29.01
N VAL A 160 3.23 3.37 -29.99
CA VAL A 160 2.59 4.39 -30.83
C VAL A 160 1.35 4.91 -30.13
N ASP A 161 1.30 6.22 -29.93
CA ASP A 161 0.09 6.92 -29.50
C ASP A 161 -0.80 7.17 -30.73
N VAL A 162 -1.94 6.48 -30.79
CA VAL A 162 -2.91 6.62 -31.88
C VAL A 162 -3.95 7.67 -31.51
N ALA A 163 -4.12 8.68 -32.37
CA ALA A 163 -5.09 9.74 -32.13
C ALA A 163 -6.55 9.29 -32.29
N GLU A 164 -6.78 8.17 -32.99
CA GLU A 164 -8.12 7.63 -33.21
C GLU A 164 -8.55 6.75 -32.03
N PRO A 165 -9.81 6.85 -31.57
CA PRO A 165 -10.32 6.00 -30.49
C PRO A 165 -10.36 4.51 -30.87
N TYR A 166 -10.44 3.65 -29.85
CA TYR A 166 -10.62 2.22 -30.08
C TYR A 166 -11.90 1.94 -30.91
N PRO A 167 -11.83 1.11 -31.96
CA PRO A 167 -12.87 1.08 -32.99
C PRO A 167 -14.14 0.33 -32.59
N ASP A 168 -14.07 -0.56 -31.60
CA ASP A 168 -15.22 -1.36 -31.16
C ASP A 168 -15.84 -0.81 -29.87
N PRO A 169 -17.14 -1.04 -29.63
CA PRO A 169 -17.77 -0.68 -28.36
C PRO A 169 -17.06 -1.32 -27.16
N LEU A 170 -16.75 -0.51 -26.17
CA LEU A 170 -16.15 -0.93 -24.90
C LEU A 170 -17.07 -0.53 -23.75
N HIS A 171 -17.01 -1.29 -22.65
CA HIS A 171 -17.59 -0.82 -21.40
C HIS A 171 -16.67 0.25 -20.82
N PRO A 172 -17.19 1.26 -20.10
CA PRO A 172 -16.33 2.19 -19.40
C PRO A 172 -15.50 1.43 -18.37
N TYR A 173 -14.23 1.81 -18.22
CA TYR A 173 -13.43 1.38 -17.11
C TYR A 173 -13.67 2.31 -15.94
N ALA A 174 -14.15 1.74 -14.82
CA ALA A 174 -14.26 2.43 -13.56
C ALA A 174 -13.11 1.99 -12.66
N HIS A 175 -12.34 2.94 -12.14
CA HIS A 175 -11.22 2.67 -11.25
C HIS A 175 -11.67 2.87 -9.81
N VAL A 176 -11.17 2.04 -8.88
CA VAL A 176 -11.54 2.15 -7.46
C VAL A 176 -11.26 3.55 -6.92
N ASP A 177 -12.25 4.14 -6.28
CA ASP A 177 -12.08 5.41 -5.58
C ASP A 177 -11.76 5.17 -4.10
N ILE A 178 -10.97 6.08 -3.54
CA ILE A 178 -10.65 6.09 -2.12
C ILE A 178 -10.84 7.51 -1.62
N GLY A 179 -11.54 7.67 -0.49
CA GLY A 179 -11.70 8.95 0.16
C GLY A 179 -11.72 8.82 1.68
N ALA A 180 -11.39 9.90 2.36
CA ALA A 180 -11.43 9.97 3.81
C ALA A 180 -12.09 11.27 4.27
N THR A 181 -12.79 11.21 5.41
CA THR A 181 -13.42 12.38 6.03
C THR A 181 -13.35 12.31 7.54
N LEU A 182 -13.54 13.45 8.21
CA LEU A 182 -13.63 13.50 9.66
C LEU A 182 -15.00 13.00 10.14
N VAL A 183 -15.03 12.48 11.38
CA VAL A 183 -16.28 12.17 12.07
C VAL A 183 -17.23 13.36 12.04
N ASN A 184 -18.49 13.12 11.65
CA ASN A 184 -19.55 14.12 11.43
C ASN A 184 -19.36 15.07 10.24
N GLU A 185 -18.30 14.96 9.43
CA GLU A 185 -18.09 15.80 8.25
C GLU A 185 -18.43 15.04 6.95
N PRO A 186 -19.16 15.66 6.01
CA PRO A 186 -19.45 15.05 4.72
C PRO A 186 -18.22 15.01 3.81
N LEU A 187 -18.19 14.02 2.92
CA LEU A 187 -17.14 13.80 1.93
C LEU A 187 -17.71 13.97 0.52
N ASP A 188 -17.11 14.85 -0.29
CA ASP A 188 -17.44 14.99 -1.71
C ASP A 188 -16.43 14.23 -2.57
N ILE A 189 -16.94 13.29 -3.37
CA ILE A 189 -16.12 12.33 -4.12
C ILE A 189 -16.40 12.50 -5.62
N PRO A 190 -15.44 13.01 -6.41
CA PRO A 190 -15.57 13.08 -7.86
C PRO A 190 -15.28 11.71 -8.47
N VAL A 191 -16.25 10.80 -8.40
CA VAL A 191 -16.06 9.36 -8.69
C VAL A 191 -15.69 9.03 -10.14
N LEU A 192 -15.80 9.97 -11.08
CA LEU A 192 -15.35 9.76 -12.46
C LEU A 192 -13.96 10.35 -12.76
N ALA A 193 -13.27 10.91 -11.77
CA ALA A 193 -12.00 11.62 -11.99
C ALA A 193 -10.87 10.71 -12.49
N ASN A 194 -10.95 9.42 -12.15
CA ASN A 194 -10.03 8.35 -12.52
C ASN A 194 -10.68 7.31 -13.44
N ASP A 195 -11.86 7.61 -14.01
CA ASP A 195 -12.59 6.72 -14.91
C ASP A 195 -12.43 7.15 -16.37
N TRP A 196 -12.58 6.20 -17.29
CA TRP A 196 -12.50 6.48 -18.72
C TRP A 196 -13.26 5.46 -19.56
N ASP A 197 -13.43 5.74 -20.85
CA ASP A 197 -13.62 4.68 -21.85
C ASP A 197 -12.45 4.69 -22.85
N GLY A 198 -12.01 3.50 -23.24
CA GLY A 198 -10.96 3.31 -24.24
C GLY A 198 -11.44 3.61 -25.68
N ASN A 199 -12.75 3.62 -25.93
CA ASN A 199 -13.33 4.00 -27.23
C ASN A 199 -13.68 5.50 -27.34
N GLY A 200 -13.45 6.28 -26.28
CA GLY A 200 -13.67 7.73 -26.26
C GLY A 200 -15.13 8.17 -26.04
N ASP A 201 -16.06 7.25 -25.75
CA ASP A 201 -17.43 7.61 -25.40
C ASP A 201 -17.50 8.41 -24.08
N ALA A 202 -18.41 9.38 -24.03
CA ALA A 202 -18.64 10.15 -22.82
C ALA A 202 -19.25 9.28 -21.71
N ILE A 203 -18.72 9.39 -20.50
CA ILE A 203 -19.16 8.62 -19.32
C ILE A 203 -19.95 9.48 -18.33
N SER A 204 -20.83 8.85 -17.54
CA SER A 204 -21.62 9.51 -16.50
C SER A 204 -22.01 8.55 -15.37
N VAL A 205 -22.26 9.08 -14.16
CA VAL A 205 -22.76 8.25 -13.05
C VAL A 205 -24.22 7.87 -13.28
N ARG A 206 -24.48 6.58 -13.48
CA ARG A 206 -25.81 6.00 -13.74
C ARG A 206 -26.61 5.75 -12.46
N THR A 207 -26.02 5.03 -11.50
CA THR A 207 -26.64 4.73 -10.20
C THR A 207 -25.59 4.75 -9.08
N HIS A 208 -26.04 4.84 -7.83
CA HIS A 208 -25.20 4.75 -6.64
C HIS A 208 -25.98 4.16 -5.47
N THR A 209 -25.23 3.65 -4.49
CA THR A 209 -25.76 3.23 -3.19
C THR A 209 -26.30 4.45 -2.46
N ALA A 210 -27.57 4.46 -2.06
CA ALA A 210 -28.17 5.60 -1.33
C ALA A 210 -27.84 5.60 0.18
N VAL A 211 -27.73 4.41 0.78
CA VAL A 211 -27.36 4.20 2.19
C VAL A 211 -26.39 3.03 2.25
N THR A 212 -25.24 3.24 2.85
CA THR A 212 -24.17 2.24 2.96
C THR A 212 -24.47 1.21 4.05
N ALA A 213 -23.65 0.16 4.13
CA ALA A 213 -23.81 -0.89 5.14
C ALA A 213 -23.67 -0.36 6.58
N ASN A 214 -22.86 0.68 6.79
CA ASN A 214 -22.67 1.30 8.11
C ASN A 214 -23.63 2.47 8.39
N GLY A 215 -24.60 2.72 7.49
CA GLY A 215 -25.66 3.71 7.69
C GLY A 215 -25.31 5.13 7.25
N GLY A 216 -24.18 5.34 6.57
CA GLY A 216 -23.88 6.60 5.90
C GLY A 216 -24.82 6.84 4.73
N THR A 217 -25.20 8.10 4.51
CA THR A 217 -26.12 8.49 3.42
C THR A 217 -25.34 9.07 2.26
N VAL A 218 -25.71 8.69 1.04
CA VAL A 218 -25.05 9.17 -0.18
C VAL A 218 -26.05 9.93 -1.04
N THR A 219 -25.64 11.07 -1.57
CA THR A 219 -26.42 11.87 -2.52
C THR A 219 -25.55 12.27 -3.70
N LYS A 220 -26.07 12.09 -4.93
CA LYS A 220 -25.45 12.67 -6.12
C LYS A 220 -25.66 14.19 -6.15
N LEU A 221 -24.57 14.95 -6.25
CA LEU A 221 -24.57 16.40 -6.43
C LEU A 221 -24.64 16.77 -7.93
N GLU A 222 -24.47 18.05 -8.27
CA GLU A 222 -24.31 18.45 -9.69
C GLU A 222 -23.06 17.82 -10.31
N GLY A 223 -23.16 17.40 -11.58
CA GLY A 223 -22.11 16.68 -12.29
C GLY A 223 -21.96 15.23 -11.81
N ASP A 224 -20.72 14.83 -11.57
CA ASP A 224 -20.30 13.46 -11.27
C ASP A 224 -19.76 13.29 -9.84
N VAL A 225 -20.18 14.18 -8.93
CA VAL A 225 -19.77 14.14 -7.52
C VAL A 225 -20.80 13.41 -6.68
N LEU A 226 -20.36 12.39 -5.92
CA LEU A 226 -21.16 11.76 -4.88
C LEU A 226 -20.76 12.34 -3.52
N ARG A 227 -21.75 12.83 -2.76
CA ARG A 227 -21.57 13.24 -1.37
C ARG A 227 -21.93 12.11 -0.44
N TYR A 228 -20.96 11.62 0.33
CA TYR A 228 -21.18 10.73 1.45
C TYR A 228 -21.28 11.53 2.75
N THR A 229 -22.25 11.20 3.61
CA THR A 229 -22.40 11.78 4.96
C THR A 229 -22.38 10.65 5.99
N PRO A 230 -21.39 10.61 6.89
CA PRO A 230 -21.30 9.56 7.90
C PRO A 230 -22.42 9.67 8.94
N PRO A 231 -22.83 8.56 9.59
CA PRO A 231 -23.67 8.64 10.78
C PRO A 231 -22.98 9.49 11.86
N SER A 232 -23.77 10.16 12.70
CA SER A 232 -23.19 10.99 13.75
C SER A 232 -22.35 10.16 14.72
N GLY A 233 -21.12 10.61 14.98
CA GLY A 233 -20.15 9.94 15.85
C GLY A 233 -19.51 8.68 15.27
N TYR A 234 -19.82 8.31 14.03
CA TYR A 234 -19.24 7.12 13.39
C TYR A 234 -17.76 7.37 13.07
N VAL A 235 -16.91 6.42 13.48
CA VAL A 235 -15.49 6.34 13.12
C VAL A 235 -15.27 4.92 12.63
N GLY A 236 -14.68 4.75 11.46
CA GLY A 236 -14.51 3.46 10.82
C GLY A 236 -14.62 3.54 9.30
N LYS A 237 -14.59 2.36 8.66
CA LYS A 237 -14.57 2.24 7.20
C LYS A 237 -15.96 1.94 6.65
N ASP A 238 -16.27 2.54 5.52
CA ASP A 238 -17.50 2.34 4.80
C ASP A 238 -17.26 2.08 3.31
N ILE A 239 -18.26 1.50 2.65
CA ILE A 239 -18.21 1.18 1.22
C ILE A 239 -19.52 1.65 0.58
N LEU A 240 -19.39 2.38 -0.53
CA LEU A 240 -20.50 2.63 -1.43
C LEU A 240 -20.18 2.09 -2.82
N TYR A 241 -21.18 1.62 -3.53
CA TYR A 241 -21.08 1.22 -4.93
C TYR A 241 -21.67 2.29 -5.84
N TYR A 242 -21.07 2.47 -7.02
CA TYR A 242 -21.60 3.28 -8.10
C TYR A 242 -21.51 2.55 -9.44
N GLU A 243 -22.33 2.97 -10.40
CA GLU A 243 -22.26 2.50 -11.79
C GLU A 243 -21.91 3.66 -12.71
N VAL A 244 -20.89 3.46 -13.54
CA VAL A 244 -20.54 4.33 -14.66
C VAL A 244 -21.22 3.80 -15.91
N GLN A 245 -21.81 4.69 -16.70
CA GLN A 245 -22.40 4.36 -17.99
C GLN A 245 -21.83 5.27 -19.09
N ASP A 246 -21.55 4.67 -20.24
CA ASP A 246 -21.15 5.38 -21.45
C ASP A 246 -22.37 5.94 -22.23
N SER A 247 -22.10 6.64 -23.34
CA SER A 247 -23.17 7.21 -24.17
C SER A 247 -23.97 6.17 -24.98
N THR A 248 -23.48 4.93 -25.08
CA THR A 248 -24.11 3.82 -25.82
C THR A 248 -25.04 2.98 -24.94
N GLY A 249 -24.90 3.09 -23.63
CA GLY A 249 -25.65 2.39 -22.61
C GLY A 249 -24.90 1.25 -21.92
N LEU A 250 -23.65 0.96 -22.31
CA LEU A 250 -22.76 0.04 -21.60
C LEU A 250 -22.36 0.63 -20.26
N TYR A 251 -22.19 -0.23 -19.26
CA TYR A 251 -21.92 0.22 -17.91
C TYR A 251 -21.00 -0.74 -17.16
N THR A 252 -20.32 -0.19 -16.15
CA THR A 252 -19.45 -0.90 -15.21
C THR A 252 -19.81 -0.47 -13.81
N GLN A 253 -19.76 -1.40 -12.86
CA GLN A 253 -19.92 -1.11 -11.45
C GLN A 253 -18.54 -1.07 -10.80
N GLU A 254 -18.34 -0.11 -9.91
CA GLU A 254 -17.17 -0.04 -9.04
C GLU A 254 -17.58 0.45 -7.65
N LEU A 255 -16.64 0.39 -6.72
CA LEU A 255 -16.83 0.82 -5.35
C LEU A 255 -15.96 2.04 -5.02
N VAL A 256 -16.41 2.78 -4.02
CA VAL A 256 -15.62 3.78 -3.31
C VAL A 256 -15.37 3.25 -1.90
N HIS A 257 -14.11 3.23 -1.53
CA HIS A 257 -13.69 2.98 -0.15
C HIS A 257 -13.66 4.29 0.61
N ILE A 258 -14.33 4.33 1.75
CA ILE A 258 -14.42 5.53 2.58
C ILE A 258 -13.86 5.22 3.96
N GLU A 259 -13.02 6.11 4.46
CA GLU A 259 -12.57 6.08 5.85
C GLU A 259 -13.08 7.30 6.61
N VAL A 260 -13.79 7.06 7.71
CA VAL A 260 -14.23 8.10 8.63
C VAL A 260 -13.30 8.09 9.82
N ILE A 261 -12.44 9.09 9.89
CA ILE A 261 -11.38 9.19 10.89
C ILE A 261 -11.74 10.22 11.96
N ASN A 262 -11.18 10.03 13.15
CA ASN A 262 -11.15 11.06 14.17
C ASN A 262 -9.70 11.56 14.26
N ARG A 263 -9.46 12.82 13.90
CA ARG A 263 -8.12 13.42 13.91
C ARG A 263 -7.76 14.11 15.23
N ASP A 264 -8.71 14.26 16.14
CA ASP A 264 -8.50 14.98 17.40
C ASP A 264 -8.29 14.05 18.61
N LEU A 265 -7.95 12.79 18.36
CA LEU A 265 -7.58 11.86 19.43
C LEU A 265 -6.12 12.07 19.82
N SER A 266 -5.89 12.16 21.13
CA SER A 266 -4.56 12.11 21.72
C SER A 266 -4.47 10.96 22.72
N LEU A 267 -3.36 10.23 22.73
CA LEU A 267 -2.96 9.38 23.86
C LEU A 267 -1.82 10.06 24.58
N HIS A 268 -1.76 9.90 25.89
CA HIS A 268 -0.76 10.53 26.73
C HIS A 268 -0.37 9.60 27.87
N TYR A 269 0.92 9.34 28.03
CA TYR A 269 1.50 8.57 29.13
C TYR A 269 2.46 9.47 29.91
N ASP A 270 1.99 10.02 31.02
CA ASP A 270 2.73 10.97 31.88
C ASP A 270 3.62 10.28 32.94
N PHE A 271 3.48 8.95 33.11
CA PHE A 271 4.23 8.12 34.08
C PHE A 271 4.20 8.64 35.55
N GLU A 272 3.28 9.55 35.88
CA GLU A 272 3.20 10.24 37.18
C GLU A 272 2.72 9.32 38.31
N LEU A 273 1.95 8.29 37.95
CA LEU A 273 1.27 7.41 38.89
C LEU A 273 2.03 6.07 39.09
N ARG A 274 2.72 5.98 40.25
CA ARG A 274 3.13 4.80 41.05
C ARG A 274 4.63 4.48 41.11
N ASN A 275 5.05 3.94 42.25
CA ASN A 275 6.32 3.22 42.43
C ASN A 275 6.38 2.01 41.47
N LEU A 276 7.33 1.91 40.53
CA LEU A 276 7.32 0.91 39.44
C LEU A 276 8.32 -0.31 39.55
N PRO A 277 8.66 -0.90 40.72
CA PRO A 277 9.78 -1.85 40.84
C PRO A 277 9.54 -3.27 40.24
N SER A 278 8.58 -3.47 39.33
CA SER A 278 8.40 -4.72 38.58
C SER A 278 7.64 -4.45 37.26
N PRO A 279 7.99 -5.08 36.11
CA PRO A 279 7.32 -4.89 34.81
C PRO A 279 5.79 -4.96 34.85
N GLY A 280 5.08 -4.20 34.00
CA GLY A 280 3.61 -4.20 34.00
C GLY A 280 2.95 -3.19 33.07
N ASP A 281 1.68 -2.95 33.35
CA ASP A 281 0.80 -2.02 32.63
C ASP A 281 1.11 -0.56 32.97
N ILE A 282 0.88 0.33 32.00
CA ILE A 282 0.87 1.79 32.20
C ILE A 282 -0.43 2.31 31.64
N LEU A 283 -1.19 3.07 32.44
CA LEU A 283 -2.45 3.64 32.00
C LEU A 283 -2.21 4.90 31.17
N ASP A 284 -3.06 5.14 30.17
CA ASP A 284 -3.10 6.45 29.52
C ASP A 284 -3.75 7.49 30.46
N ALA A 285 -3.23 8.71 30.44
CA ALA A 285 -3.72 9.85 31.21
C ALA A 285 -4.99 10.46 30.61
N THR A 286 -5.34 10.09 29.36
CA THR A 286 -6.52 10.63 28.66
C THR A 286 -7.84 9.99 29.09
N GLY A 287 -7.77 8.86 29.80
CA GLY A 287 -8.94 8.10 30.23
C GLY A 287 -9.64 7.36 29.08
N MET A 288 -8.94 7.14 27.97
CA MET A 288 -9.47 6.44 26.80
C MET A 288 -9.31 4.91 26.88
N ASP A 289 -8.74 4.38 27.98
CA ASP A 289 -8.56 2.94 28.22
C ASP A 289 -7.65 2.26 27.18
N HIS A 290 -6.55 2.94 26.84
CA HIS A 290 -5.49 2.44 25.96
C HIS A 290 -4.20 2.26 26.77
N PRO A 291 -4.06 1.15 27.54
CA PRO A 291 -2.88 0.96 28.38
C PRO A 291 -1.64 0.56 27.58
N GLY A 292 -0.51 1.22 27.87
CA GLY A 292 0.84 0.78 27.54
C GLY A 292 1.28 -0.42 28.37
N ARG A 293 2.42 -1.03 28.01
CA ARG A 293 3.09 -2.08 28.78
C ARG A 293 4.60 -1.87 28.76
N TYR A 294 5.22 -1.76 29.92
CA TYR A 294 6.69 -1.81 30.02
C TYR A 294 7.15 -3.21 30.42
N LEU A 295 8.24 -3.66 29.80
CA LEU A 295 8.81 -4.99 30.02
C LEU A 295 9.93 -4.99 31.08
N GLY A 296 10.39 -3.80 31.48
CA GLY A 296 11.31 -3.64 32.60
C GLY A 296 11.86 -2.22 32.66
N GLY A 297 12.12 -1.76 33.88
CA GLY A 297 12.64 -0.43 34.11
C GLY A 297 12.51 0.00 35.57
N GLU A 298 12.93 1.23 35.82
CA GLU A 298 12.79 1.89 37.11
C GLU A 298 12.34 3.33 36.93
N SER A 299 11.60 3.85 37.90
CA SER A 299 11.17 5.25 37.93
C SER A 299 12.38 6.14 38.20
N VAL A 300 12.54 7.19 37.39
CA VAL A 300 13.60 8.21 37.51
C VAL A 300 12.99 9.61 37.52
N GLY A 301 13.81 10.64 37.80
CA GLY A 301 13.35 12.03 37.64
C GLY A 301 13.08 12.36 36.17
N GLY A 302 11.87 12.82 35.89
CA GLY A 302 11.37 13.21 34.58
C GLY A 302 11.62 14.68 34.24
N VAL A 303 11.11 15.11 33.09
CA VAL A 303 11.05 16.52 32.68
C VAL A 303 9.88 17.20 33.39
N VAL A 304 8.74 16.54 33.43
CA VAL A 304 7.66 16.79 34.40
C VAL A 304 7.66 15.58 35.33
N GLY A 305 7.52 15.80 36.64
CA GLY A 305 7.44 14.73 37.63
C GLY A 305 8.42 13.56 37.45
N ARG A 306 7.95 12.43 36.92
CA ARG A 306 8.69 11.16 36.84
C ARG A 306 8.77 10.60 35.43
N GLY A 307 9.99 10.24 35.00
CA GLY A 307 10.22 9.44 33.80
C GLY A 307 10.44 7.95 34.09
N LEU A 308 10.54 7.15 33.04
CA LEU A 308 10.81 5.72 33.09
C LEU A 308 12.15 5.40 32.44
N ARG A 309 13.11 4.88 33.22
CA ARG A 309 14.36 4.31 32.70
C ARG A 309 14.13 2.86 32.30
N LEU A 310 14.31 2.55 31.01
CA LEU A 310 13.96 1.26 30.43
C LEU A 310 15.10 0.26 30.57
N SER A 311 14.88 -0.88 31.25
CA SER A 311 15.85 -1.99 31.28
C SER A 311 15.63 -3.02 30.17
N ASP A 312 14.50 -2.93 29.46
CA ASP A 312 14.19 -3.76 28.30
C ASP A 312 13.48 -2.93 27.22
N SER A 313 12.15 -2.74 27.32
CA SER A 313 11.40 -1.86 26.41
C SER A 313 10.09 -1.35 27.02
N LEU A 314 9.58 -0.26 26.46
CA LEU A 314 8.19 0.18 26.62
C LEU A 314 7.45 -0.10 25.32
N LEU A 315 6.37 -0.87 25.43
CA LEU A 315 5.41 -1.11 24.35
C LEU A 315 4.25 -0.13 24.55
N VAL A 316 4.07 0.80 23.63
CA VAL A 316 2.82 1.54 23.53
C VAL A 316 1.84 0.70 22.73
N ASP A 317 0.63 0.58 23.28
CA ASP A 317 -0.18 -0.63 23.18
C ASP A 317 -1.67 -0.27 23.37
N HIS A 318 -2.54 -1.13 22.88
CA HIS A 318 -3.98 -1.12 23.10
C HIS A 318 -4.45 -2.55 22.80
N ARG A 319 -4.96 -3.24 23.82
CA ARG A 319 -4.93 -4.71 23.84
C ARG A 319 -5.99 -5.43 22.99
N ASN A 320 -6.69 -4.70 22.12
CA ASN A 320 -7.54 -5.24 21.05
C ASN A 320 -6.93 -5.04 19.64
N LEU A 321 -5.91 -4.17 19.49
CA LEU A 321 -5.25 -3.78 18.22
C LEU A 321 -4.87 -5.01 17.38
N LEU A 322 -4.26 -6.01 18.03
CA LEU A 322 -4.38 -7.39 17.57
C LEU A 322 -4.98 -8.23 18.72
N PRO A 323 -6.07 -8.99 18.51
CA PRO A 323 -6.47 -10.07 19.38
C PRO A 323 -5.47 -11.23 19.24
N PRO A 324 -5.53 -12.23 20.14
CA PRO A 324 -4.78 -13.47 19.94
C PRO A 324 -5.16 -14.12 18.60
N PRO A 325 -4.27 -14.93 17.99
CA PRO A 325 -4.49 -15.48 16.67
C PRO A 325 -5.79 -16.29 16.64
N LEU A 326 -6.79 -15.79 15.91
CA LEU A 326 -7.97 -16.56 15.55
C LEU A 326 -7.64 -17.35 14.28
N THR A 327 -7.41 -18.65 14.45
CA THR A 327 -7.42 -19.63 13.38
C THR A 327 -8.86 -19.79 12.86
N VAL A 328 -9.24 -19.02 11.84
CA VAL A 328 -10.48 -19.26 11.08
C VAL A 328 -10.18 -19.12 9.59
N GLY A 329 -10.46 -20.19 8.84
CA GLY A 329 -9.95 -20.43 7.50
C GLY A 329 -10.56 -19.57 6.37
N ASP A 330 -9.68 -19.29 5.42
CA ASP A 330 -9.81 -19.18 3.96
C ASP A 330 -11.18 -18.84 3.38
N ARG A 331 -11.57 -17.55 3.36
CA ARG A 331 -12.45 -16.96 2.34
C ARG A 331 -12.04 -15.52 1.99
N GLU A 332 -11.70 -15.31 0.71
CA GLU A 332 -11.05 -14.14 0.09
C GLU A 332 -12.06 -13.18 -0.59
N ASP A 333 -12.92 -12.49 0.15
CA ASP A 333 -14.07 -11.79 -0.46
C ASP A 333 -14.00 -10.23 -0.47
N ASP A 334 -12.94 -9.56 0.01
CA ASP A 334 -12.98 -8.12 0.37
C ASP A 334 -11.66 -7.28 0.23
N TYR A 335 -11.58 -6.11 0.91
CA TYR A 335 -10.67 -4.94 0.83
C TYR A 335 -9.20 -5.20 0.41
N PRO A 336 -8.59 -4.32 -0.41
CA PRO A 336 -7.21 -4.46 -0.86
C PRO A 336 -6.08 -4.40 0.20
N LEU A 337 -6.34 -4.30 1.51
CA LEU A 337 -5.29 -4.06 2.53
C LEU A 337 -5.11 -5.19 3.56
N ASP A 338 -6.18 -5.64 4.22
CA ASP A 338 -6.11 -6.75 5.19
C ASP A 338 -7.42 -7.55 5.27
N TYR A 339 -7.31 -8.81 5.69
CA TYR A 339 -8.38 -9.82 5.77
C TYR A 339 -9.30 -9.63 6.99
N PHE A 340 -8.81 -8.94 8.02
CA PHE A 340 -9.41 -8.90 9.35
C PHE A 340 -10.06 -7.54 9.63
N GLN A 341 -11.25 -7.34 9.08
CA GLN A 341 -12.05 -6.10 9.18
C GLN A 341 -12.44 -5.67 10.61
N SER A 342 -12.22 -6.49 11.64
CA SER A 342 -12.61 -6.16 13.02
C SER A 342 -11.53 -5.43 13.84
N LEU A 343 -10.35 -5.14 13.27
CA LEU A 343 -9.12 -4.82 14.03
C LEU A 343 -8.48 -3.45 13.71
N GLY A 344 -9.19 -2.55 13.03
CA GLY A 344 -8.66 -1.22 12.69
C GLY A 344 -8.20 -0.43 13.93
N ASN A 345 -6.97 0.10 13.90
CA ASN A 345 -6.38 0.89 14.97
C ASN A 345 -6.67 2.39 14.74
N SER A 346 -7.50 3.00 15.58
CA SER A 346 -7.83 4.43 15.48
C SER A 346 -6.63 5.37 15.68
N PHE A 347 -5.51 4.88 16.26
CA PHE A 347 -4.30 5.68 16.54
C PHE A 347 -3.14 5.46 15.57
N ASP A 348 -3.31 4.61 14.54
CA ASP A 348 -2.23 4.19 13.64
C ASP A 348 -2.78 3.92 12.24
N PRO A 349 -3.02 4.96 11.45
CA PRO A 349 -3.71 4.84 10.17
C PRO A 349 -2.84 4.17 9.09
N MET A 350 -1.51 4.28 9.21
CA MET A 350 -0.49 3.89 8.22
C MET A 350 -0.34 4.84 7.01
N ASP A 351 -1.41 5.52 6.61
CA ASP A 351 -1.50 6.41 5.44
C ASP A 351 -2.10 7.80 5.73
N GLU A 352 -2.63 8.04 6.94
CA GLU A 352 -3.12 9.36 7.38
C GLU A 352 -2.11 10.10 8.29
N SER A 353 -2.42 11.36 8.61
CA SER A 353 -1.58 12.17 9.48
C SER A 353 -1.47 11.57 10.89
N TYR A 354 -0.26 11.58 11.43
CA TYR A 354 0.09 10.96 12.72
C TYR A 354 1.23 11.75 13.35
N SER A 355 1.16 11.99 14.66
CA SER A 355 2.27 12.57 15.42
C SER A 355 2.62 11.71 16.61
N LEU A 356 3.92 11.50 16.81
CA LEU A 356 4.48 10.92 18.02
C LEU A 356 5.38 11.96 18.67
N THR A 357 5.07 12.34 19.91
CA THR A 357 5.95 13.21 20.70
C THR A 357 6.31 12.54 22.01
N PHE A 358 7.52 12.78 22.49
CA PHE A 358 8.00 12.24 23.76
C PHE A 358 9.29 12.94 24.17
N TRP A 359 9.59 12.88 25.46
CA TRP A 359 10.91 13.22 25.95
C TRP A 359 11.76 11.96 26.08
N PHE A 360 13.04 12.06 25.73
CA PHE A 360 14.00 11.00 25.96
C PHE A 360 15.30 11.50 26.56
N ARG A 361 15.98 10.64 27.30
CA ARG A 361 17.31 10.88 27.87
C ARG A 361 18.18 9.66 27.66
N ALA A 362 19.28 9.84 26.95
CA ALA A 362 20.31 8.81 26.80
C ALA A 362 21.23 8.84 28.03
N ASP A 363 21.09 7.86 28.93
CA ASP A 363 21.81 7.76 30.19
C ASP A 363 23.25 7.28 30.01
N GLU A 364 23.52 6.53 28.96
CA GLU A 364 24.84 6.30 28.38
C GLU A 364 24.71 6.49 26.86
N VAL A 365 25.84 6.61 26.16
CA VAL A 365 25.90 6.36 24.72
C VAL A 365 26.99 5.32 24.51
N SER A 366 26.58 4.07 24.50
CA SER A 366 27.41 2.87 24.42
C SER A 366 27.96 2.67 23.01
N ASP A 367 27.07 2.27 22.08
CA ASP A 367 27.31 2.28 20.63
C ASP A 367 26.10 2.91 19.91
N ARG A 368 24.93 2.25 20.04
CA ARG A 368 23.62 2.63 19.50
C ARG A 368 22.53 2.42 20.55
N VAL A 369 21.71 3.44 20.77
CA VAL A 369 20.52 3.42 21.63
C VAL A 369 19.28 3.52 20.75
N GLN A 370 18.45 2.47 20.73
CA GLN A 370 17.17 2.53 20.02
C GLN A 370 16.19 3.40 20.83
N VAL A 371 15.81 4.56 20.32
CA VAL A 371 14.94 5.49 21.03
C VAL A 371 13.49 5.07 20.84
N ALA A 372 13.02 5.07 19.60
CA ALA A 372 11.66 4.72 19.24
C ALA A 372 11.64 4.00 17.90
N ARG A 373 10.83 2.94 17.77
CA ARG A 373 10.64 2.25 16.49
C ARG A 373 9.23 1.69 16.38
N LYS A 374 8.76 1.64 15.15
CA LYS A 374 7.51 0.99 14.79
C LYS A 374 7.68 0.38 13.43
N ASP A 375 7.71 -0.96 13.39
CA ASP A 375 8.02 -1.66 12.17
C ASP A 375 7.46 -3.09 12.10
N TYR A 376 7.24 -3.53 10.87
CA TYR A 376 6.87 -4.88 10.47
C TYR A 376 8.07 -5.54 9.79
N GLN A 377 8.41 -6.76 10.23
CA GLN A 377 9.53 -7.53 9.70
C GLN A 377 9.03 -8.56 8.68
N ARG A 378 9.52 -8.49 7.45
CA ARG A 378 9.22 -9.47 6.39
C ARG A 378 10.41 -9.63 5.46
N ASP A 379 10.73 -10.86 5.08
CA ASP A 379 11.81 -11.19 4.15
C ASP A 379 13.18 -10.55 4.51
N GLY A 380 13.47 -10.45 5.82
CA GLY A 380 14.69 -9.85 6.34
C GLY A 380 14.74 -8.32 6.23
N GLN A 381 13.61 -7.66 5.97
CA GLN A 381 13.49 -6.21 5.87
C GLN A 381 12.55 -5.66 6.95
N ALA A 382 12.89 -4.48 7.47
CA ALA A 382 12.05 -3.71 8.36
C ALA A 382 11.25 -2.67 7.56
N TYR A 383 9.93 -2.67 7.69
CA TYR A 383 9.02 -1.70 7.08
C TYR A 383 8.36 -0.87 8.17
N GLY A 384 8.55 0.45 8.15
CA GLY A 384 8.17 1.36 9.21
C GLY A 384 9.27 2.39 9.51
N TYR A 385 9.41 2.84 10.76
CA TYR A 385 10.39 3.86 11.16
C TYR A 385 11.20 3.43 12.36
N HIS A 386 12.43 3.94 12.42
CA HIS A 386 13.36 3.79 13.52
C HIS A 386 13.99 5.14 13.82
N ILE A 387 14.02 5.52 15.10
CA ILE A 387 14.74 6.65 15.65
C ILE A 387 15.78 6.09 16.60
N ASP A 388 17.05 6.38 16.34
CA ASP A 388 18.19 5.83 17.07
C ASP A 388 19.19 6.92 17.42
N VAL A 389 19.83 6.83 18.58
CA VAL A 389 21.05 7.60 18.87
C VAL A 389 22.25 6.70 18.65
N GLU A 390 23.09 7.00 17.67
CA GLU A 390 24.31 6.25 17.37
C GLU A 390 25.47 7.22 17.24
N SER A 391 26.61 6.90 17.86
CA SER A 391 27.77 7.81 17.89
C SER A 391 27.41 9.23 18.36
N ARG A 392 26.46 9.34 19.31
CA ARG A 392 25.93 10.59 19.88
C ARG A 392 25.14 11.47 18.89
N ARG A 393 24.70 10.94 17.75
CA ARG A 393 23.86 11.64 16.78
C ARG A 393 22.52 10.94 16.69
N ILE A 394 21.45 11.71 16.49
CA ILE A 394 20.13 11.13 16.22
C ILE A 394 20.04 10.73 14.75
N ASN A 395 19.55 9.53 14.51
CA ASN A 395 19.35 8.94 13.20
C ASN A 395 17.88 8.65 13.03
N PHE A 396 17.37 8.94 11.84
CA PHE A 396 16.02 8.61 11.44
C PHE A 396 16.08 7.73 10.21
N SER A 397 15.40 6.59 10.25
CA SER A 397 15.21 5.76 9.07
C SER A 397 13.76 5.36 8.95
N MET A 398 13.34 5.19 7.70
CA MET A 398 11.97 4.92 7.35
C MET A 398 11.92 4.10 6.08
N LYS A 399 11.04 3.10 6.02
CA LYS A 399 10.91 2.23 4.85
C LYS A 399 9.47 1.86 4.59
N GLU A 400 9.03 2.18 3.38
CA GLU A 400 7.67 1.93 2.91
C GLU A 400 7.44 0.45 2.58
N PHE A 401 6.25 -0.05 2.93
CA PHE A 401 5.80 -1.38 2.57
C PHE A 401 5.31 -1.44 1.11
N THR A 402 6.22 -1.75 0.19
CA THR A 402 5.93 -2.21 -1.20
C THR A 402 5.30 -1.23 -2.21
N GLY A 403 5.19 0.06 -1.86
CA GLY A 403 4.67 1.13 -2.73
C GLY A 403 5.63 1.58 -3.83
N THR A 404 6.19 2.80 -3.72
CA THR A 404 7.13 3.41 -4.70
C THR A 404 8.21 4.34 -4.12
N PHE A 405 8.09 4.77 -2.87
CA PHE A 405 9.04 5.64 -2.17
C PHE A 405 10.29 4.85 -1.72
N GLY A 406 10.09 3.60 -1.29
CA GLY A 406 11.16 2.62 -1.07
C GLY A 406 12.01 2.79 0.21
N GLY A 407 12.25 4.04 0.67
CA GLY A 407 12.82 4.32 2.00
C GLY A 407 13.75 5.55 2.10
N PHE A 408 13.94 6.02 3.34
CA PHE A 408 14.71 7.19 3.73
C PHE A 408 15.61 6.85 4.93
N GLN A 409 16.81 7.44 4.97
CA GLN A 409 17.70 7.36 6.13
C GLN A 409 18.55 8.63 6.23
N ALA A 410 18.63 9.21 7.43
CA ALA A 410 19.44 10.39 7.71
C ALA A 410 20.04 10.35 9.12
N SER A 411 21.12 11.11 9.31
CA SER A 411 21.83 11.30 10.58
C SER A 411 22.04 12.79 10.83
N SER A 412 21.83 13.25 12.05
CA SER A 412 21.91 14.68 12.39
C SER A 412 23.35 15.10 12.64
N ASP A 413 23.62 16.40 12.53
CA ASP A 413 24.83 16.99 13.11
C ASP A 413 24.68 17.37 14.59
N GLN A 414 23.44 17.38 15.09
CA GLN A 414 23.14 17.62 16.50
C GLN A 414 23.79 16.53 17.38
N ILE A 415 24.46 16.96 18.44
CA ILE A 415 25.12 16.09 19.41
C ILE A 415 24.21 15.88 20.62
N ILE A 416 23.92 14.62 20.91
CA ILE A 416 23.19 14.19 22.10
C ILE A 416 24.20 14.09 23.26
N GLU A 417 23.95 14.87 24.30
CA GLU A 417 24.72 14.88 25.54
C GLU A 417 24.14 13.86 26.51
N LYS A 418 25.03 13.08 27.12
CA LYS A 418 24.67 12.06 28.10
C LYS A 418 23.92 12.67 29.28
N GLY A 419 22.81 12.06 29.68
CA GLY A 419 22.03 12.46 30.84
C GLY A 419 21.20 13.74 30.66
N MET A 420 21.14 14.29 29.44
CA MET A 420 20.25 15.42 29.11
C MET A 420 18.94 14.91 28.50
N TRP A 421 17.83 15.54 28.90
CA TRP A 421 16.52 15.31 28.31
C TRP A 421 16.38 16.11 27.03
N TYR A 422 15.84 15.48 25.99
CA TYR A 422 15.52 16.06 24.69
C TYR A 422 14.06 15.76 24.35
N HIS A 423 13.35 16.74 23.81
CA HIS A 423 12.02 16.52 23.24
C HIS A 423 12.17 16.07 21.80
N CYS A 424 11.45 15.02 21.42
CA CYS A 424 11.43 14.51 20.06
C CYS A 424 9.99 14.50 19.55
N ALA A 425 9.77 14.99 18.34
CA ALA A 425 8.49 14.91 17.66
C ALA A 425 8.65 14.35 16.24
N LEU A 426 8.04 13.20 15.97
CA LEU A 426 7.94 12.60 14.64
C LEU A 426 6.55 12.89 14.08
N ILE A 427 6.49 13.59 12.97
CA ILE A 427 5.26 14.06 12.34
C ILE A 427 5.15 13.44 10.95
N PHE A 428 4.04 12.74 10.70
CA PHE A 428 3.56 12.41 9.37
C PHE A 428 2.42 13.36 9.07
N ASP A 429 2.62 14.25 8.11
CA ASP A 429 1.57 15.11 7.58
C ASP A 429 1.11 14.55 6.24
N ARG A 430 -0.07 13.95 6.24
CA ARG A 430 -0.75 13.39 5.08
C ARG A 430 -1.93 14.25 4.67
N ALA A 431 -1.94 15.53 5.05
CA ALA A 431 -2.88 16.49 4.49
C ALA A 431 -2.75 16.52 2.97
N ILE A 432 -3.88 16.67 2.28
CA ILE A 432 -3.96 16.69 0.83
C ILE A 432 -2.94 17.70 0.26
N GLY A 433 -1.99 17.21 -0.53
CA GLY A 433 -0.98 18.03 -1.19
C GLY A 433 0.28 18.35 -0.36
N VAL A 434 0.42 17.83 0.87
CA VAL A 434 1.62 18.00 1.71
C VAL A 434 2.46 16.73 1.73
N ASP A 435 1.85 15.57 2.06
CA ASP A 435 2.47 14.24 2.15
C ASP A 435 3.95 14.26 2.57
N ARG A 436 4.25 14.50 3.85
CA ARG A 436 5.62 14.69 4.38
C ARG A 436 5.85 13.98 5.70
N ALA A 437 7.05 13.41 5.88
CA ALA A 437 7.53 12.91 7.16
C ALA A 437 8.62 13.83 7.72
N MET A 438 8.49 14.28 8.96
CA MET A 438 9.38 15.23 9.62
C MET A 438 9.78 14.76 11.01
N LEU A 439 11.04 14.95 11.39
CA LEU A 439 11.52 14.71 12.74
C LEU A 439 12.04 16.02 13.33
N TYR A 440 11.52 16.38 14.50
CA TYR A 440 11.95 17.53 15.29
C TYR A 440 12.70 17.05 16.55
N LEU A 441 13.66 17.87 16.98
CA LEU A 441 14.31 17.76 18.26
C LEU A 441 14.32 19.13 18.94
N ASP A 442 13.80 19.20 20.16
CA ASP A 442 13.63 20.45 20.92
C ASP A 442 12.94 21.55 20.08
N GLY A 443 11.92 21.15 19.29
CA GLY A 443 11.14 22.04 18.43
C GLY A 443 11.81 22.48 17.11
N ALA A 444 13.08 22.12 16.87
CA ALA A 444 13.77 22.38 15.61
C ALA A 444 13.64 21.18 14.66
N GLU A 445 13.28 21.42 13.39
CA GLU A 445 13.22 20.37 12.37
C GLU A 445 14.64 19.86 12.08
N LEU A 446 14.88 18.56 12.28
CA LEU A 446 16.14 17.91 11.95
C LEU A 446 16.11 17.26 10.57
N PHE A 447 14.99 16.61 10.23
CA PHE A 447 14.82 15.92 8.96
C PHE A 447 13.41 16.18 8.43
N GLY A 448 13.30 16.26 7.10
CA GLY A 448 12.04 16.28 6.39
C GLY A 448 12.18 15.58 5.04
N VAL A 449 11.20 14.76 4.69
CA VAL A 449 11.15 14.07 3.41
C VAL A 449 9.73 14.02 2.86
N ASP A 450 9.58 14.39 1.60
CA ASP A 450 8.31 14.30 0.88
C ASP A 450 8.02 12.83 0.57
N LEU A 451 6.81 12.40 0.87
CA LEU A 451 6.27 11.09 0.57
C LEU A 451 5.56 11.15 -0.79
N HIS A 452 5.50 10.02 -1.50
CA HIS A 452 4.66 9.97 -2.68
C HIS A 452 3.18 9.80 -2.29
N PRO A 453 2.23 10.34 -3.07
CA PRO A 453 0.82 10.03 -2.90
C PRO A 453 0.58 8.51 -2.86
N GLY A 454 -0.20 8.05 -1.89
CA GLY A 454 -0.43 6.62 -1.67
C GLY A 454 0.76 5.86 -1.07
N SER A 455 1.77 6.55 -0.53
CA SER A 455 2.86 5.87 0.17
C SER A 455 2.41 5.28 1.50
N PHE A 456 2.67 3.99 1.68
CA PHE A 456 2.34 3.22 2.90
C PHE A 456 3.58 3.00 3.73
N VAL A 457 3.88 3.96 4.59
CA VAL A 457 5.13 3.95 5.36
C VAL A 457 5.10 2.87 6.43
N PHE A 458 3.93 2.60 7.01
CA PHE A 458 3.74 1.60 8.07
C PHE A 458 2.78 0.51 7.62
N MET A 459 2.86 -0.64 8.28
CA MET A 459 1.88 -1.71 8.09
C MET A 459 1.08 -2.00 9.36
N GLY A 460 1.06 -1.10 10.34
CA GLY A 460 0.19 -1.12 11.54
C GLY A 460 0.31 -2.32 12.50
N ARG A 461 1.00 -3.38 12.08
CA ARG A 461 0.98 -4.71 12.72
C ARG A 461 1.98 -4.84 13.87
N GLY A 462 2.95 -3.93 13.96
CA GLY A 462 3.96 -3.91 15.02
C GLY A 462 3.62 -2.87 16.12
N PRO A 463 3.85 -3.18 17.41
CA PRO A 463 3.70 -2.20 18.47
C PRO A 463 4.69 -1.04 18.27
N LEU A 464 4.33 0.15 18.77
CA LEU A 464 5.30 1.21 18.98
C LEU A 464 6.18 0.80 20.17
N ARG A 465 7.49 0.76 19.94
CA ARG A 465 8.48 0.31 20.92
C ARG A 465 9.45 1.43 21.23
N PHE A 466 9.75 1.61 22.51
CA PHE A 466 10.85 2.44 22.99
C PHE A 466 11.91 1.59 23.66
N GLY A 467 13.19 1.94 23.46
CA GLY A 467 14.31 1.39 24.23
C GLY A 467 14.68 -0.06 23.94
N GLU A 468 14.10 -0.71 22.94
CA GLU A 468 14.35 -2.14 22.65
C GLU A 468 15.85 -2.41 22.46
N GLY A 469 16.45 -3.18 23.38
CA GLY A 469 17.88 -3.48 23.35
C GLY A 469 18.81 -2.42 23.97
N ALA A 470 18.29 -1.27 24.41
CA ALA A 470 19.06 -0.20 25.07
C ALA A 470 19.36 -0.48 26.55
N LYS A 471 18.64 -1.40 27.21
CA LYS A 471 18.93 -1.96 28.55
C LYS A 471 19.52 -1.01 29.60
N GLY A 472 18.81 0.07 29.91
CA GLY A 472 19.18 1.06 30.93
C GLY A 472 19.87 2.30 30.36
N ASP A 473 20.15 2.33 29.07
CA ASP A 473 20.74 3.49 28.40
C ASP A 473 19.69 4.52 27.97
N LEU A 474 18.39 4.19 28.04
CA LEU A 474 17.30 5.08 27.64
C LEU A 474 16.31 5.31 28.79
N SER A 475 16.02 6.58 29.07
CA SER A 475 14.85 7.01 29.82
C SER A 475 13.88 7.73 28.89
N VAL A 476 12.58 7.53 29.11
CA VAL A 476 11.49 8.20 28.38
C VAL A 476 10.54 8.89 29.35
N ASP A 477 9.87 9.93 28.88
CA ASP A 477 8.88 10.67 29.64
C ASP A 477 7.84 11.31 28.71
N GLU A 478 6.64 11.61 29.22
CA GLU A 478 5.61 12.39 28.53
C GLU A 478 5.32 11.89 27.08
N VAL A 479 5.09 10.59 26.92
CA VAL A 479 4.86 10.00 25.59
C VAL A 479 3.45 10.32 25.12
N GLN A 480 3.31 10.98 23.97
CA GLN A 480 2.04 11.35 23.37
C GLN A 480 1.91 10.88 21.92
N ILE A 481 0.71 10.46 21.55
CA ILE A 481 0.36 10.10 20.17
C ILE A 481 -0.86 10.92 19.76
N HIS A 482 -0.83 11.50 18.57
CA HIS A 482 -1.95 12.27 18.02
C HIS A 482 -2.33 11.70 16.65
N THR A 483 -3.64 11.58 16.40
CA THR A 483 -4.21 11.15 15.10
C THR A 483 -4.22 12.28 14.05
N ARG A 484 -3.32 13.25 14.19
CA ARG A 484 -3.15 14.40 13.30
C ARG A 484 -1.70 14.83 13.28
N ALA A 485 -1.36 15.66 12.29
CA ALA A 485 -0.11 16.39 12.31
C ALA A 485 -0.20 17.53 13.34
N LEU A 486 0.76 17.58 14.26
CA LEU A 486 0.93 18.73 15.14
C LEU A 486 1.60 19.87 14.36
N SER A 487 1.15 21.09 14.59
CA SER A 487 1.81 22.28 14.06
C SER A 487 3.14 22.53 14.79
N ARG A 488 4.03 23.30 14.16
CA ARG A 488 5.30 23.71 14.77
C ARG A 488 5.11 24.43 16.11
N GLN A 489 4.05 25.24 16.22
CA GLN A 489 3.72 25.93 17.48
C GLN A 489 3.33 24.94 18.58
N GLU A 490 2.50 23.94 18.27
CA GLU A 490 2.10 22.94 19.26
C GLU A 490 3.28 22.08 19.73
N ILE A 491 4.21 21.76 18.83
CA ILE A 491 5.46 21.09 19.19
C ILE A 491 6.28 21.98 20.13
N TRP A 492 6.39 23.28 19.83
CA TRP A 492 7.11 24.23 20.67
C TRP A 492 6.46 24.42 22.05
N ASP A 493 5.13 24.48 22.10
CA ASP A 493 4.37 24.61 23.35
C ASP A 493 4.62 23.41 24.28
N GLN A 494 4.80 22.19 23.74
CA GLN A 494 5.19 21.03 24.55
C GLN A 494 6.58 21.21 25.16
N VAL A 495 7.55 21.72 24.39
CA VAL A 495 8.92 22.00 24.88
C VAL A 495 8.91 23.03 26.02
N GLU A 496 8.11 24.08 25.90
CA GLU A 496 8.04 25.14 26.93
C GLU A 496 7.22 24.75 28.16
N ASN A 497 6.03 24.17 27.97
CA ASN A 497 5.08 23.93 29.06
C ASN A 497 5.42 22.71 29.93
N GLU A 498 6.03 21.66 29.37
CA GLU A 498 6.36 20.42 30.08
C GLU A 498 7.71 20.52 30.82
N GLY A 499 8.02 21.70 31.34
CA GLY A 499 9.17 21.90 32.22
C GLY A 499 10.41 22.47 31.54
N GLY A 500 10.25 23.07 30.35
CA GLY A 500 11.11 24.13 29.79
C GLY A 500 12.54 24.17 30.32
N LYS A 501 13.37 23.21 29.91
CA LYS A 501 14.80 23.13 30.26
C LYS A 501 15.70 23.40 29.06
N PRO A 502 15.62 24.59 28.42
CA PRO A 502 16.50 24.90 27.31
C PRO A 502 17.91 25.08 27.85
N TYR A 503 18.75 24.05 27.74
CA TYR A 503 20.16 24.29 27.52
C TYR A 503 20.39 24.25 26.01
N ARG A 504 20.29 25.47 25.44
CA ARG A 504 20.60 25.91 24.06
C ARG A 504 19.37 26.03 23.15
N TYR A 505 18.96 27.27 22.89
CA TYR A 505 19.12 27.91 21.58
C TYR A 505 18.42 29.28 21.62
N SER A 506 19.20 30.36 21.66
CA SER A 506 18.73 31.75 21.64
C SER A 506 18.89 32.41 20.27
N GLU A 507 18.85 31.67 19.15
CA GLU A 507 19.22 32.23 17.82
C GLU A 507 18.33 31.85 16.62
N TYR A 508 17.16 31.21 16.78
CA TYR A 508 16.38 30.75 15.61
C TYR A 508 14.92 31.26 15.48
N ILE A 509 14.51 32.27 16.25
CA ILE A 509 13.24 32.97 16.01
C ILE A 509 13.53 34.35 15.41
N GLU A 510 14.16 34.40 14.23
CA GLU A 510 14.07 35.53 13.30
C GLU A 510 14.30 35.03 11.86
N ALA A 511 13.36 34.26 11.32
CA ALA A 511 13.09 34.17 9.88
C ALA A 511 12.01 33.09 9.65
N GLU A 512 10.73 33.49 9.64
CA GLU A 512 9.65 32.95 8.78
C GLU A 512 8.27 33.42 9.30
N ASP A 513 8.14 34.73 9.48
CA ASP A 513 6.86 35.42 9.39
C ASP A 513 7.11 36.74 8.65
N ALA A 514 7.08 36.66 7.31
CA ALA A 514 7.01 37.79 6.39
C ALA A 514 6.30 37.37 5.09
#